data_AF-A0A2N2T036-F1
#
_entry.id   AF-A0A2N2T036-F1
#
_cell.length_a   1.000
_cell.length_b   1.000
_cell.length_c   1.000
_cell.angle_alpha   90.00
_cell.angle_beta   90.00
_cell.angle_gamma   90.00
#
_symmetry.space_group_name_H-M   'P 1'
#
loop_
_entity.id
_entity.type
_entity.pdbx_description
1 polymer ?
#
loop_
_entity_poly.entity_id
_entity_poly.type
_entity_poly.pdbx_seq_one_letter_code
_entity_poly.pdbx_strand_id
1 'polypeptide(L)'
;MPYLPVFIAPMRFSDPAAALAQARLIYDNSIAHLRQAMQRYVAGEDLSGHVRACYPFVRVQTDTVTRQASTESSRLSYGFVAGPGRFETTLTRPDLYARYYLEQFTLLLDNHDVELEVGTSNQPIPVHFSFAENDHVEGSLSVQRRQLMRDVFDLPDLAAMDDGIANGTHEPHPGEP
;
A
#
# COMPACT_ATOMS: atom_id res chain seq x y z
N MET A 1 -10.47 11.14 18.74
CA MET A 1 -10.50 9.96 17.84
C MET A 1 -9.77 10.34 16.56
N PRO A 2 -9.01 9.41 15.94
CA PRO A 2 -8.32 9.73 14.69
C PRO A 2 -9.31 10.02 13.56
N TYR A 3 -8.95 10.95 12.68
CA TYR A 3 -9.68 11.16 11.43
C TYR A 3 -9.24 10.10 10.43
N LEU A 4 -10.13 9.15 10.15
CA LEU A 4 -9.88 8.03 9.24
C LEU A 4 -10.74 8.19 7.98
N PRO A 5 -10.26 7.69 6.82
CA PRO A 5 -11.07 7.61 5.61
C PRO A 5 -12.24 6.62 5.80
N VAL A 6 -13.15 6.61 4.83
CA VAL A 6 -14.22 5.61 4.77
C VAL A 6 -13.62 4.21 4.80
N PHE A 7 -14.14 3.36 5.68
CA PHE A 7 -13.69 1.98 5.78
C PHE A 7 -14.08 1.19 4.53
N ILE A 8 -13.09 0.51 3.95
CA ILE A 8 -13.25 -0.40 2.82
C ILE A 8 -12.89 -1.80 3.32
N ALA A 9 -13.85 -2.71 3.32
CA ALA A 9 -13.63 -4.07 3.78
C ALA A 9 -12.67 -4.81 2.83
N PRO A 10 -11.80 -5.71 3.36
CA PRO A 10 -11.00 -6.59 2.51
C PRO A 10 -11.90 -7.44 1.61
N MET A 11 -11.50 -7.56 0.34
CA MET A 11 -12.21 -8.33 -0.68
C MET A 11 -11.26 -9.30 -1.38
N ARG A 12 -11.81 -10.39 -1.91
CA ARG A 12 -11.07 -11.40 -2.66
C ARG A 12 -11.44 -11.35 -4.13
N PHE A 13 -10.46 -11.62 -4.99
CA PHE A 13 -10.59 -11.49 -6.43
C PHE A 13 -9.89 -12.64 -7.15
N SER A 14 -10.57 -13.22 -8.13
CA SER A 14 -10.01 -14.11 -9.16
C SER A 14 -9.80 -13.41 -10.50
N ASP A 15 -10.18 -12.12 -10.61
CA ASP A 15 -9.87 -11.26 -11.75
C ASP A 15 -8.76 -10.27 -11.36
N PRO A 16 -7.60 -10.29 -12.04
CA PRO A 16 -6.49 -9.39 -11.71
C PRO A 16 -6.85 -7.91 -11.95
N ALA A 17 -7.73 -7.60 -12.90
CA ALA A 17 -8.16 -6.23 -13.15
C ALA A 17 -9.04 -5.69 -12.01
N ALA A 18 -9.97 -6.52 -11.50
CA ALA A 18 -10.78 -6.18 -10.34
C ALA A 18 -9.94 -6.00 -9.06
N ALA A 19 -8.93 -6.85 -8.84
CA ALA A 19 -7.99 -6.71 -7.71
C ALA A 19 -7.23 -5.37 -7.76
N LEU A 20 -6.72 -5.00 -8.94
CA LEU A 20 -6.03 -3.72 -9.15
C LEU A 20 -6.98 -2.53 -8.95
N ALA A 21 -8.23 -2.62 -9.45
CA ALA A 21 -9.23 -1.58 -9.27
C ALA A 21 -9.54 -1.35 -7.78
N GLN A 22 -9.62 -2.41 -6.98
CA GLN A 22 -9.82 -2.31 -5.53
C GLN A 22 -8.62 -1.64 -4.84
N ALA A 23 -7.39 -2.05 -5.18
CA ALA A 23 -6.19 -1.43 -4.62
C ALA A 23 -6.13 0.07 -4.95
N ARG A 24 -6.51 0.44 -6.18
CA ARG A 24 -6.62 1.84 -6.60
C ARG A 24 -7.69 2.60 -5.84
N LEU A 25 -8.87 2.02 -5.65
CA LEU A 25 -9.96 2.66 -4.90
C LEU A 25 -9.52 2.99 -3.47
N ILE A 26 -8.86 2.04 -2.79
CA ILE A 26 -8.35 2.24 -1.43
C ILE A 26 -7.30 3.36 -1.42
N TYR A 27 -6.33 3.30 -2.33
CA TYR A 27 -5.27 4.30 -2.41
C TYR A 27 -5.82 5.71 -2.70
N ASP A 28 -6.68 5.85 -3.70
CA ASP A 28 -7.23 7.14 -4.12
C ASP A 28 -8.08 7.78 -2.99
N ASN A 29 -8.86 6.98 -2.25
CA ASN A 29 -9.58 7.46 -1.07
C ASN A 29 -8.64 7.90 0.06
N SER A 30 -7.59 7.14 0.34
CA SER A 30 -6.58 7.48 1.34
C SER A 30 -5.87 8.80 1.01
N ILE A 31 -5.47 8.99 -0.25
CA ILE A 31 -4.80 10.22 -0.71
C ILE A 31 -5.75 11.41 -0.66
N ALA A 32 -7.00 11.25 -1.10
CA ALA A 32 -8.01 12.31 -1.03
C ALA A 32 -8.26 12.77 0.41
N HIS A 33 -8.39 11.83 1.35
CA HIS A 33 -8.55 12.12 2.78
C HIS A 33 -7.39 12.95 3.34
N LEU A 34 -6.15 12.51 3.08
CA LEU A 34 -4.95 13.22 3.54
C LEU A 34 -4.84 14.63 2.96
N ARG A 35 -5.10 14.78 1.65
CA ARG A 35 -5.08 16.09 0.97
C ARG A 35 -6.11 17.04 1.53
N GLN A 36 -7.36 16.59 1.71
CA GLN A 36 -8.43 17.42 2.26
C GLN A 36 -8.11 17.88 3.69
N ALA A 37 -7.59 16.97 4.52
CA ALA A 37 -7.17 17.31 5.87
C ALA A 37 -5.99 18.29 5.89
N MET A 38 -4.99 18.13 5.01
CA MET A 38 -3.89 19.09 4.92
C MET A 38 -4.38 20.47 4.47
N GLN A 39 -5.29 20.54 3.48
CA GLN A 39 -5.85 21.82 3.02
C GLN A 39 -6.55 22.57 4.17
N ARG A 40 -7.36 21.86 4.97
CA ARG A 40 -7.99 22.40 6.18
C ARG A 40 -6.95 22.85 7.21
N TYR A 41 -5.93 22.03 7.43
CA TYR A 41 -4.84 22.36 8.32
C TYR A 41 -4.07 23.60 7.87
N VAL A 42 -3.84 23.81 6.58
CA VAL A 42 -3.14 25.00 6.06
C VAL A 42 -4.03 26.24 6.09
N ALA A 43 -5.34 26.08 5.92
CA ALA A 43 -6.32 27.15 6.04
C ALA A 43 -6.50 27.68 7.49
N GLY A 44 -5.82 27.10 8.48
CA GLY A 44 -5.83 27.58 9.86
C GLY A 44 -6.70 26.75 10.80
N GLU A 45 -7.42 25.74 10.32
CA GLU A 45 -8.29 24.89 11.14
C GLU A 45 -7.48 24.08 12.17
N ASP A 46 -7.93 24.07 13.42
CA ASP A 46 -7.32 23.26 14.47
C ASP A 46 -7.93 21.85 14.47
N LEU A 47 -7.18 20.89 13.92
CA LEU A 47 -7.59 19.49 13.86
C LEU A 47 -7.25 18.83 15.20
N SER A 48 -8.25 18.68 16.07
CA SER A 48 -8.10 18.16 17.44
C SER A 48 -7.77 16.66 17.53
N GLY A 49 -7.42 16.01 16.42
CA GLY A 49 -7.15 14.58 16.34
C GLY A 49 -6.20 14.23 15.22
N HIS A 50 -5.56 13.07 15.36
CA HIS A 50 -4.58 12.56 14.40
C HIS A 50 -5.26 12.10 13.10
N VAL A 51 -4.85 12.65 11.97
CA VAL A 51 -5.31 12.29 10.64
C VAL A 51 -4.44 11.15 10.12
N ARG A 52 -5.07 10.04 9.76
CA ARG A 52 -4.37 8.87 9.23
C ARG A 52 -5.12 8.27 8.06
N ALA A 53 -4.35 7.83 7.07
CA ALA A 53 -4.78 6.88 6.06
C ALA A 53 -3.65 5.88 5.81
N CYS A 54 -3.99 4.66 5.39
CA CYS A 54 -3.02 3.59 5.18
C CYS A 54 -2.98 3.17 3.71
N TYR A 55 -1.86 2.57 3.31
CA TYR A 55 -1.72 1.97 1.98
C TYR A 55 -2.71 0.80 1.80
N PRO A 56 -3.11 0.48 0.57
CA PRO A 56 -3.67 -0.84 0.29
C PRO A 56 -2.61 -1.92 0.47
N PHE A 57 -3.04 -3.14 0.81
CA PHE A 57 -2.23 -4.35 0.67
C PHE A 57 -2.82 -5.28 -0.39
N VAL A 58 -1.98 -6.15 -0.94
CA VAL A 58 -2.38 -7.37 -1.62
C VAL A 58 -1.80 -8.56 -0.88
N ARG A 59 -2.57 -9.64 -0.79
CA ARG A 59 -2.19 -10.87 -0.12
C ARG A 59 -2.54 -12.09 -0.96
N VAL A 60 -1.63 -13.05 -0.92
CA VAL A 60 -1.79 -14.39 -1.49
C VAL A 60 -1.61 -15.39 -0.36
N GLN A 61 -2.52 -16.37 -0.30
CA GLN A 61 -2.43 -17.51 0.61
C GLN A 61 -2.35 -18.78 -0.23
N THR A 62 -1.31 -19.57 -0.04
CA THR A 62 -1.15 -20.87 -0.70
C THR A 62 -0.97 -21.96 0.36
N ASP A 63 -1.63 -23.10 0.18
CA ASP A 63 -1.50 -24.26 1.09
C ASP A 63 -0.63 -25.38 0.50
N THR A 64 -0.08 -25.17 -0.70
CA THR A 64 0.71 -26.16 -1.44
C THR A 64 1.94 -25.52 -2.08
N VAL A 65 2.94 -26.35 -2.39
CA VAL A 65 4.12 -26.00 -3.20
C VAL A 65 3.81 -26.14 -4.71
N THR A 66 2.72 -26.83 -5.06
CA THR A 66 2.38 -27.14 -6.47
C THR A 66 2.01 -25.87 -7.23
N ARG A 67 2.71 -25.63 -8.35
CA ARG A 67 2.35 -24.60 -9.31
C ARG A 67 1.46 -25.18 -10.41
N GLN A 68 0.32 -24.57 -10.67
CA GLN A 68 -0.50 -24.82 -11.86
C GLN A 68 0.02 -23.99 -13.05
N ALA A 69 1.33 -23.98 -13.26
CA ALA A 69 1.93 -23.12 -14.28
C ALA A 69 1.55 -23.58 -15.69
N SER A 70 1.01 -22.66 -16.49
CA SER A 70 0.95 -22.84 -17.94
C SER A 70 2.36 -23.08 -18.50
N THR A 71 2.48 -23.68 -19.69
CA THR A 71 3.80 -23.90 -20.32
C THR A 71 4.58 -22.61 -20.54
N GLU A 72 3.91 -21.47 -20.66
CA GLU A 72 4.54 -20.17 -20.81
C GLU A 72 4.95 -19.56 -19.46
N SER A 73 4.09 -19.62 -18.43
CA SER A 73 4.42 -19.07 -17.10
C SER A 73 5.49 -19.88 -16.37
N SER A 74 5.63 -21.19 -16.67
CA SER A 74 6.65 -22.04 -16.04
C SER A 74 8.09 -21.68 -16.42
N ARG A 75 8.28 -20.95 -17.51
CA ARG A 75 9.59 -20.46 -17.98
C ARG A 75 10.04 -19.16 -17.31
N LEU A 76 9.13 -18.48 -16.61
CA LEU A 76 9.45 -17.23 -15.92
C LEU A 76 10.16 -17.53 -14.58
N SER A 77 11.15 -16.72 -14.26
CA SER A 77 11.84 -16.76 -12.97
C SER A 77 11.11 -15.97 -11.87
N TYR A 78 9.91 -15.46 -12.15
CA TYR A 78 9.11 -14.60 -11.28
C TYR A 78 7.61 -14.87 -11.45
N GLY A 79 6.76 -14.18 -10.68
CA GLY A 79 5.30 -14.31 -10.75
C GLY A 79 4.73 -15.49 -9.95
N PHE A 80 5.49 -16.01 -8.99
CA PHE A 80 5.06 -17.07 -8.09
C PHE A 80 5.68 -16.92 -6.70
N VAL A 81 5.11 -17.60 -5.70
CA VAL A 81 5.65 -17.69 -4.34
C VAL A 81 6.34 -19.05 -4.12
N ALA A 82 7.33 -19.10 -3.22
CA ALA A 82 8.26 -20.22 -3.11
C ALA A 82 7.67 -21.49 -2.48
N GLY A 83 6.56 -21.39 -1.76
CA GLY A 83 5.93 -22.51 -1.06
C GLY A 83 4.62 -22.11 -0.40
N PRO A 84 4.04 -23.00 0.43
CA PRO A 84 2.84 -22.70 1.20
C PRO A 84 3.13 -21.58 2.19
N GLY A 85 2.18 -20.66 2.33
CA GLY A 85 2.31 -19.55 3.26
C GLY A 85 1.37 -18.40 2.94
N ARG A 86 1.51 -17.35 3.76
CA ARG A 86 0.79 -16.09 3.62
C ARG A 86 1.76 -15.01 3.18
N PHE A 87 1.63 -14.55 1.94
CA PHE A 87 2.49 -13.53 1.37
C PHE A 87 1.68 -12.24 1.25
N GLU A 88 2.19 -11.14 1.80
CA GLU A 88 1.50 -9.85 1.81
C GLU A 88 2.49 -8.73 1.52
N THR A 89 2.05 -7.73 0.76
CA THR A 89 2.81 -6.50 0.60
C THR A 89 1.88 -5.31 0.44
N THR A 90 2.38 -4.13 0.80
CA THR A 90 1.65 -2.87 0.61
C THR A 90 1.88 -2.32 -0.80
N LEU A 91 0.88 -1.65 -1.35
CA LEU A 91 0.93 -1.09 -2.71
C LEU A 91 0.83 0.43 -2.65
N THR A 92 1.63 1.11 -3.46
CA THR A 92 1.61 2.56 -3.62
C THR A 92 1.50 2.90 -5.09
N ARG A 93 0.93 4.06 -5.41
CA ARG A 93 0.78 4.54 -6.79
C ARG A 93 0.28 3.48 -7.78
N PRO A 94 -0.87 2.83 -7.52
CA PRO A 94 -1.46 1.85 -8.44
C PRO A 94 -1.80 2.45 -9.81
N ASP A 95 -1.90 3.78 -9.92
CA ASP A 95 -1.95 4.50 -11.19
C ASP A 95 -0.64 4.39 -11.99
N LEU A 96 0.50 4.55 -11.32
CA LEU A 96 1.83 4.53 -11.94
C LEU A 96 2.27 3.10 -12.28
N TYR A 97 2.03 2.16 -11.36
CA TYR A 97 2.45 0.76 -11.49
C TYR A 97 1.36 -0.15 -12.07
N ALA A 98 0.26 0.41 -12.61
CA ALA A 98 -0.90 -0.34 -13.08
C ALA A 98 -0.54 -1.54 -13.97
N ARG A 99 0.33 -1.32 -14.97
CA ARG A 99 0.77 -2.37 -15.89
C ARG A 99 1.52 -3.48 -15.17
N TYR A 100 2.43 -3.12 -14.27
CA TYR A 100 3.21 -4.07 -13.49
C TYR A 100 2.32 -4.89 -12.55
N TYR A 101 1.45 -4.23 -11.79
CA TYR A 101 0.54 -4.91 -10.86
C TYR A 101 -0.42 -5.84 -11.58
N LEU A 102 -0.99 -5.42 -12.71
CA LEU A 102 -1.87 -6.28 -13.50
C LEU A 102 -1.15 -7.55 -13.98
N GLU A 103 0.08 -7.41 -14.47
CA GLU A 103 0.92 -8.55 -14.89
C GLU A 103 1.23 -9.48 -13.72
N GLN A 104 1.68 -8.96 -12.57
CA GLN A 104 1.99 -9.79 -11.40
C GLN A 104 0.75 -10.49 -10.84
N PHE A 105 -0.40 -9.81 -10.79
CA PHE A 105 -1.65 -10.40 -10.31
C PHE A 105 -2.10 -11.54 -11.23
N THR A 106 -1.99 -11.34 -12.55
CA THR A 106 -2.30 -12.39 -13.53
C THR A 106 -1.42 -13.61 -13.31
N LEU A 107 -0.10 -13.43 -13.19
CA LEU A 107 0.84 -14.53 -12.98
C LEU A 107 0.60 -15.28 -11.67
N LEU A 108 0.25 -14.57 -10.59
CA LEU A 108 -0.03 -15.19 -9.29
C LEU A 108 -1.29 -16.06 -9.35
N LEU A 109 -2.36 -15.56 -9.98
CA LEU A 109 -3.60 -16.31 -10.19
C LEU A 109 -3.35 -17.56 -11.06
N ASP A 110 -2.65 -17.38 -12.19
CA ASP A 110 -2.34 -18.46 -13.14
C ASP A 110 -1.47 -19.55 -12.51
N ASN A 111 -0.47 -19.17 -11.70
CA ASN A 111 0.48 -20.13 -11.13
C ASN A 111 -0.03 -20.86 -9.90
N HIS A 112 -0.98 -20.30 -9.15
CA HIS A 112 -1.39 -20.85 -7.83
C HIS A 112 -2.86 -21.25 -7.74
N ASP A 113 -3.73 -20.81 -8.66
CA ASP A 113 -5.19 -21.10 -8.61
C ASP A 113 -5.83 -20.73 -7.26
N VAL A 114 -5.48 -19.53 -6.77
CA VAL A 114 -5.95 -18.94 -5.52
C VAL A 114 -6.54 -17.55 -5.78
N GLU A 115 -7.28 -17.00 -4.81
CA GLU A 115 -7.76 -15.62 -4.91
C GLU A 115 -6.74 -14.63 -4.34
N LEU A 116 -6.70 -13.42 -4.90
CA LEU A 116 -5.97 -12.29 -4.33
C LEU A 116 -6.86 -11.57 -3.32
N GLU A 117 -6.42 -11.43 -2.07
CA GLU A 117 -7.07 -10.59 -1.08
C GLU A 117 -6.50 -9.18 -1.14
N VAL A 118 -7.37 -8.17 -1.28
CA VAL A 118 -6.99 -6.75 -1.30
C VAL A 118 -7.77 -6.00 -0.24
N GLY A 119 -7.07 -5.21 0.58
CA GLY A 119 -7.67 -4.44 1.67
C GLY A 119 -6.78 -3.28 2.13
N THR A 120 -7.20 -2.58 3.18
CA THR A 120 -6.41 -1.48 3.77
C THR A 120 -5.41 -2.04 4.79
N SER A 121 -4.14 -1.68 4.65
CA SER A 121 -3.07 -2.14 5.55
C SER A 121 -3.06 -1.40 6.89
N ASN A 122 -2.16 -1.80 7.78
CA ASN A 122 -1.79 -1.04 8.97
C ASN A 122 -0.68 0.00 8.71
N GLN A 123 0.03 -0.09 7.57
CA GLN A 123 1.09 0.84 7.19
C GLN A 123 0.53 2.23 6.82
N PRO A 124 0.82 3.29 7.61
CA PRO A 124 0.35 4.64 7.31
C PRO A 124 1.01 5.21 6.06
N ILE A 125 0.30 6.12 5.37
CA ILE A 125 0.85 6.94 4.29
C ILE A 125 1.32 8.26 4.90
N PRO A 126 2.63 8.56 4.90
CA PRO A 126 3.11 9.88 5.28
C PRO A 126 2.46 10.98 4.44
N VAL A 127 1.97 12.04 5.09
CA VAL A 127 1.18 13.09 4.42
C VAL A 127 1.92 13.75 3.26
N HIS A 128 3.25 13.88 3.35
CA HIS A 128 4.11 14.41 2.30
C HIS A 128 4.01 13.62 0.97
N PHE A 129 3.73 12.31 1.03
CA PHE A 129 3.56 11.48 -0.17
C PHE A 129 2.15 11.57 -0.76
N SER A 130 1.24 12.31 -0.11
CA SER A 130 -0.07 12.58 -0.68
C SER A 130 -0.02 13.65 -1.79
N PHE A 131 1.01 14.49 -1.87
CA PHE A 131 1.06 15.61 -2.84
C PHE A 131 1.57 15.18 -4.22
N ALA A 132 1.13 15.89 -5.26
CA ALA A 132 1.76 15.86 -6.57
C ALA A 132 2.99 16.78 -6.58
N GLU A 133 3.93 16.57 -7.52
CA GLU A 133 5.25 17.22 -7.58
C GLU A 133 5.27 18.77 -7.50
N ASN A 134 4.12 19.44 -7.66
CA ASN A 134 4.01 20.91 -7.64
C ASN A 134 3.21 21.50 -6.47
N ASP A 135 2.76 20.70 -5.50
CA ASP A 135 1.96 21.17 -4.37
C ASP A 135 2.87 21.55 -3.18
N HIS A 136 3.48 22.75 -3.22
CA HIS A 136 4.31 23.29 -2.12
C HIS A 136 3.46 23.88 -0.98
N VAL A 137 2.59 23.05 -0.42
CA VAL A 137 1.59 23.46 0.58
C VAL A 137 2.22 23.86 1.92
N GLU A 138 3.42 23.36 2.23
CA GLU A 138 4.11 23.65 3.49
C GLU A 138 4.81 25.01 3.52
N GLY A 139 5.11 25.59 2.35
CA GLY A 139 5.82 26.88 2.25
C GLY A 139 5.04 28.05 2.85
N SER A 140 3.71 27.96 2.91
CA SER A 140 2.82 28.96 3.51
C SER A 140 2.61 28.82 5.01
N LEU A 141 3.12 27.74 5.65
CA LEU A 141 2.91 27.49 7.07
C LEU A 141 3.92 28.24 7.95
N SER A 142 3.43 28.80 9.05
CA SER A 142 4.29 29.33 10.12
C SER A 142 5.17 28.22 10.71
N VAL A 143 6.30 28.60 11.32
CA VAL A 143 7.23 27.66 11.94
C VAL A 143 6.55 26.83 13.03
N GLN A 144 5.72 27.47 13.85
CA GLN A 144 4.97 26.82 14.93
C GLN A 144 4.00 25.78 14.37
N ARG A 145 3.31 26.10 13.28
CA ARG A 145 2.36 25.18 12.65
C ARG A 145 3.06 24.00 12.00
N ARG A 146 4.22 24.21 11.36
CA ARG A 146 5.05 23.10 10.84
C ARG A 146 5.52 22.15 11.94
N GLN A 147 5.86 22.66 13.13
CA GLN A 147 6.26 21.80 14.25
C GLN A 147 5.12 20.90 14.73
N LEU A 148 3.89 21.42 14.75
CA LEU A 148 2.69 20.68 15.15
C LEU A 148 2.23 19.62 14.12
N MET A 149 2.78 19.61 12.91
CA MET A 149 2.39 18.61 11.90
C MET A 149 2.63 17.17 12.36
N ARG A 150 3.68 16.94 13.18
CA ARG A 150 3.99 15.60 13.71
C ARG A 150 2.91 15.06 14.64
N ASP A 151 2.16 15.95 15.29
CA ASP A 151 1.10 15.58 16.23
C ASP A 151 -0.23 15.33 15.50
N VAL A 152 -0.36 15.86 14.27
CA VAL A 152 -1.60 15.80 13.48
C VAL A 152 -1.52 14.75 12.37
N PHE A 153 -0.36 14.49 11.78
CA PHE A 153 -0.21 13.61 10.62
C PHE A 153 0.93 12.61 10.79
N ASP A 154 0.78 11.47 10.10
CA ASP A 154 1.89 10.55 9.88
C ASP A 154 2.96 11.21 8.98
N LEU A 155 4.23 11.14 9.40
CA LEU A 155 5.37 11.65 8.64
C LEU A 155 6.33 10.49 8.31
N PRO A 156 7.26 10.67 7.34
CA PRO A 156 8.23 9.64 7.01
C PRO A 156 9.07 9.30 8.24
N ASP A 157 9.14 8.00 8.54
CA ASP A 157 10.03 7.44 9.55
C ASP A 157 11.18 6.72 8.84
N LEU A 158 12.38 7.29 8.93
CA LEU A 158 13.58 6.73 8.30
C LEU A 158 13.98 5.39 8.91
N ALA A 159 13.61 5.12 10.17
CA ALA A 159 13.90 3.83 10.80
C ALA A 159 13.03 2.69 10.25
N ALA A 160 11.87 3.03 9.65
CA ALA A 160 10.98 2.07 9.00
C ALA A 160 11.31 1.85 7.52
N MET A 161 12.26 2.59 6.95
CA MET A 161 12.75 2.40 5.59
C MET A 161 13.82 1.30 5.60
N ASP A 162 13.40 0.05 5.40
CA ASP A 162 14.28 -1.11 5.33
C ASP A 162 14.49 -1.57 3.87
N ASP A 163 15.73 -1.44 3.38
CA ASP A 163 16.14 -1.93 2.07
C ASP A 163 16.66 -3.38 2.11
N GLY A 164 16.50 -4.08 3.24
CA GLY A 164 17.05 -5.41 3.47
C GLY A 164 16.65 -6.43 2.40
N ILE A 165 15.43 -6.37 1.89
CA ILE A 165 14.97 -7.25 0.80
C ILE A 165 15.73 -6.93 -0.50
N ALA A 166 15.82 -5.65 -0.87
CA ALA A 166 16.52 -5.21 -2.08
C ALA A 166 18.03 -5.48 -2.02
N ASN A 167 18.62 -5.36 -0.82
CA ASN A 167 20.02 -5.65 -0.55
C ASN A 167 20.31 -7.15 -0.41
N GLY A 168 19.29 -8.00 -0.32
CA GLY A 168 19.45 -9.44 -0.07
C GLY A 168 19.93 -9.78 1.34
N THR A 169 19.74 -8.87 2.30
CA THR A 169 20.13 -9.03 3.71
C THR A 169 18.94 -9.28 4.64
N HIS A 170 17.72 -9.41 4.11
CA HIS A 170 16.54 -9.72 4.89
C HIS A 170 16.57 -11.19 5.34
N GLU A 171 16.58 -11.42 6.65
CA GLU A 171 16.36 -12.73 7.24
C GLU A 171 14.95 -12.81 7.84
N PRO A 172 14.04 -13.65 7.31
CA PRO A 172 12.70 -13.78 7.84
C PRO A 172 12.72 -14.36 9.26
N HIS A 173 11.79 -13.92 10.11
CA HIS A 173 11.66 -14.49 11.46
C HIS A 173 11.15 -15.95 11.40
N PRO A 174 11.36 -16.75 12.46
CA PRO A 174 10.85 -18.11 12.51
C PRO A 174 9.33 -18.15 12.26
N GLY A 175 8.92 -18.79 11.16
CA GLY A 175 7.51 -18.92 10.77
C GLY A 175 7.00 -17.85 9.81
N GLU A 176 7.85 -16.88 9.43
CA GLU A 176 7.58 -15.95 8.34
C GLU A 176 8.19 -16.49 7.02
N PRO A 177 7.51 -16.28 5.88
CA PRO A 177 7.99 -16.75 4.58
C PRO A 177 9.17 -15.96 4.03
#